data_AF-A0A2H6MZL3-F1
#
_entry.id   AF-A0A2H6MZL3-F1
#
_cell.length_a   1.000
_cell.length_b   1.000
_cell.length_c   1.000
_cell.angle_alpha   90.00
_cell.angle_beta   90.00
_cell.angle_gamma   90.00
#
_symmetry.space_group_name_H-M   'P 1'
#
loop_
_entity.id
_entity.type
_entity.pdbx_description
1 polymer ?
#
loop_
_entity_poly.entity_id
_entity_poly.type
_entity_poly.pdbx_seq_one_letter_code
_entity_poly.pdbx_strand_id
1 'polypeptide(L)'
;FLLPTGAFLIPYAIFLFICGIPVFLLETALGQYTSQGGITAWRKICPIFEGIGYASQVIESYLNIYYIVILSWALFYLFNSFSAVLPWSNCNNYWNSEYCVDILNVSDSGNNTNATSPVIEFWERRTLKIT
;
A
#
# COMPACT_ATOMS: atom_id res chain seq x y z
N PHE A 1 15.55 29.77 8.55
CA PHE A 1 15.25 28.96 7.35
C PHE A 1 15.30 27.50 7.77
N LEU A 2 14.24 27.04 8.44
CA LEU A 2 14.10 25.70 9.01
C LEU A 2 12.84 25.12 8.37
N LEU A 3 12.93 23.99 7.65
CA LEU A 3 11.90 22.97 7.37
C LEU A 3 12.21 22.23 6.05
N PRO A 4 12.78 21.01 6.08
CA PRO A 4 12.75 20.12 4.92
C PRO A 4 11.74 18.95 5.03
N THR A 5 11.34 18.53 6.24
CA THR A 5 10.47 17.34 6.42
C THR A 5 9.05 17.64 6.91
N GLY A 6 8.84 18.70 7.71
CA GLY A 6 7.53 19.07 8.25
C GLY A 6 6.67 19.97 7.34
N ALA A 7 7.26 20.54 6.29
CA ALA A 7 6.58 21.52 5.44
C ALA A 7 5.46 20.91 4.58
N PHE A 8 5.46 19.60 4.33
CA PHE A 8 4.41 18.92 3.57
C PHE A 8 3.04 18.92 4.29
N LEU A 9 3.04 19.01 5.62
CA LEU A 9 1.80 19.03 6.41
C LEU A 9 0.96 20.28 6.13
N ILE A 10 1.61 21.41 5.84
CA ILE A 10 0.95 22.70 5.59
C ILE A 10 0.08 22.65 4.32
N PRO A 11 0.59 22.31 3.12
CA PRO A 11 -0.26 22.16 1.94
C PRO A 11 -1.25 21.01 2.08
N TYR A 12 -0.87 19.88 2.71
CA TYR A 12 -1.79 18.77 2.97
C TYR A 12 -3.03 19.23 3.75
N ALA A 13 -2.85 19.97 4.84
CA ALA A 13 -3.96 20.50 5.64
C ALA A 13 -4.84 21.46 4.82
N ILE A 14 -4.24 22.35 4.04
CA ILE A 14 -4.98 23.30 3.18
C ILE A 14 -5.86 22.53 2.18
N PHE A 15 -5.31 21.56 1.44
CA PHE A 15 -6.09 20.76 0.48
C PHE A 15 -7.14 19.88 1.16
N LEU A 16 -6.86 19.38 2.36
CA LEU A 16 -7.82 18.60 3.14
C LEU A 16 -9.06 19.43 3.50
N PHE A 17 -8.88 20.66 4.01
CA PHE A 17 -10.01 21.50 4.39
C PHE A 17 -10.75 22.11 3.19
N ILE A 18 -10.03 22.48 2.12
CA ILE A 18 -10.62 23.17 0.97
C ILE A 18 -11.23 22.19 -0.05
N CYS A 19 -10.64 21.00 -0.23
CA CYS A 19 -11.08 20.04 -1.25
C CYS A 19 -11.53 18.72 -0.64
N GLY A 20 -10.74 18.13 0.27
CA GLY A 20 -11.03 16.80 0.83
C GLY A 20 -12.36 16.74 1.58
N ILE A 21 -12.53 17.59 2.60
CA ILE A 21 -13.75 17.62 3.42
C ILE A 21 -14.98 17.99 2.57
N PRO A 22 -14.96 19.03 1.72
CA PRO A 22 -16.12 19.35 0.88
C PRO A 22 -16.52 18.23 -0.07
N VAL A 23 -15.56 17.53 -0.70
CA VAL A 23 -15.86 16.40 -1.60
C VAL A 23 -16.43 15.21 -0.82
N PHE A 24 -15.86 14.88 0.35
CA PHE A 24 -16.36 13.81 1.20
C PHE A 24 -17.79 14.08 1.70
N LEU A 25 -18.07 15.32 2.11
CA LEU A 25 -19.41 15.73 2.54
C LEU A 25 -20.40 15.72 1.36
N LEU A 26 -19.98 16.17 0.18
CA LEU A 26 -20.80 16.13 -1.03
C LEU A 26 -21.19 14.69 -1.37
N GLU A 27 -20.23 13.76 -1.38
CA GLU A 27 -20.48 12.35 -1.69
C GLU A 27 -21.39 11.69 -0.64
N THR A 28 -21.13 11.94 0.65
CA THR A 28 -21.95 11.38 1.73
C THR A 28 -23.38 11.93 1.69
N ALA A 29 -23.56 13.24 1.52
CA ALA A 29 -24.86 13.88 1.42
C ALA A 29 -25.62 13.41 0.17
N LEU A 30 -24.91 13.24 -0.96
CA LEU A 30 -25.47 12.68 -2.19
C LEU A 30 -25.97 11.25 -1.99
N GLY A 31 -25.15 10.40 -1.35
CA GLY A 31 -25.51 9.02 -1.02
C GLY A 31 -26.73 8.94 -0.10
N GLN A 32 -26.78 9.77 0.94
CA GLN A 32 -27.93 9.83 1.85
C GLN A 32 -29.20 10.36 1.18
N TYR A 33 -29.11 11.43 0.39
CA TYR A 33 -30.26 12.03 -0.30
C TYR A 33 -30.87 11.09 -1.36
N THR A 34 -30.03 10.42 -2.14
CA THR A 34 -30.49 9.56 -3.24
C THR A 34 -30.77 8.12 -2.82
N SER A 35 -30.17 7.66 -1.70
CA SER A 35 -30.22 6.29 -1.20
C SER A 35 -29.93 5.24 -2.29
N GLN A 36 -29.04 5.59 -3.23
CA GLN A 36 -28.70 4.78 -4.40
C GLN A 36 -27.18 4.81 -4.62
N GLY A 37 -26.68 3.83 -5.39
CA GLY A 37 -25.26 3.77 -5.74
C GLY A 37 -24.83 4.94 -6.64
N GLY A 38 -23.53 5.23 -6.68
CA GLY A 38 -22.97 6.42 -7.34
C GLY A 38 -23.45 6.64 -8.78
N ILE A 39 -23.53 5.58 -9.60
CA ILE A 39 -24.02 5.68 -10.99
C ILE A 39 -25.47 6.17 -11.04
N THR A 40 -26.35 5.58 -10.22
CA THR A 40 -27.77 5.91 -10.25
C THR A 40 -28.07 7.24 -9.55
N ALA A 41 -27.26 7.61 -8.55
CA ALA A 41 -27.31 8.91 -7.88
C ALA A 41 -27.04 10.06 -8.86
N TRP A 42 -25.97 9.97 -9.67
CA TRP A 42 -25.67 10.97 -10.70
C TRP A 42 -26.74 11.06 -11.78
N ARG A 43 -27.29 9.92 -12.22
CA ARG A 43 -28.39 9.89 -13.19
C ARG A 43 -29.66 10.59 -12.70
N LYS A 44 -29.96 10.50 -11.40
CA LYS A 44 -31.12 11.18 -10.78
C LYS A 44 -30.94 12.69 -10.62
N ILE A 45 -29.72 13.15 -10.39
CA ILE A 45 -29.43 14.58 -10.23
C ILE A 45 -29.29 15.24 -11.59
N CYS A 46 -28.33 14.75 -12.39
CA CYS A 46 -27.96 15.32 -13.68
C CYS A 46 -27.45 14.21 -14.60
N PRO A 47 -28.24 13.76 -15.60
CA PRO A 47 -27.85 12.65 -16.47
C PRO A 47 -26.58 12.93 -17.29
N ILE A 48 -26.21 14.19 -17.51
CA ILE A 48 -24.93 14.56 -18.15
C ILE A 48 -23.69 14.13 -17.35
N PHE A 49 -23.81 14.00 -16.03
CA PHE A 49 -22.73 13.59 -15.13
C PHE A 49 -22.73 12.09 -14.81
N GLU A 50 -23.56 11.29 -15.49
CA GLU A 50 -23.61 9.83 -15.30
C GLU A 50 -22.24 9.16 -15.56
N GLY A 51 -21.44 9.73 -16.47
CA GLY A 51 -20.07 9.26 -16.76
C GLY A 51 -19.13 9.30 -15.55
N ILE A 52 -19.35 10.21 -14.58
CA ILE A 52 -18.56 10.28 -13.34
C ILE A 52 -18.77 9.01 -12.50
N GLY A 53 -20.01 8.53 -12.43
CA GLY A 53 -20.33 7.30 -11.70
C GLY A 53 -19.66 6.07 -12.31
N TYR A 54 -19.67 5.93 -13.63
CA TYR A 54 -18.99 4.82 -14.31
C TYR A 54 -17.47 4.92 -14.16
N ALA A 55 -16.90 6.12 -14.31
CA ALA A 55 -15.46 6.33 -14.13
C ALA A 55 -15.01 5.96 -12.71
N SER A 56 -15.75 6.41 -11.69
CA SER A 56 -15.49 6.05 -10.29
C SER A 56 -15.55 4.54 -10.09
N GLN A 57 -16.57 3.85 -10.63
CA GLN A 57 -16.70 2.40 -10.48
C GLN A 57 -15.56 1.61 -11.13
N VAL A 58 -15.05 2.09 -12.27
CA VAL A 58 -13.91 1.49 -12.96
C VAL A 58 -12.60 1.72 -12.19
N ILE A 59 -12.40 2.92 -11.64
CA ILE A 59 -11.22 3.21 -10.81
C ILE A 59 -11.22 2.31 -9.56
N GLU A 60 -12.35 2.20 -8.87
CA GLU A 60 -12.48 1.34 -7.68
C GLU A 60 -12.26 -0.14 -8.00
N SER A 61 -12.67 -0.63 -9.17
CA SER A 61 -12.43 -2.02 -9.53
C SER A 61 -10.94 -2.33 -9.74
N TYR A 62 -10.19 -1.42 -10.37
CA TYR A 62 -8.73 -1.54 -10.49
C TYR A 62 -8.03 -1.44 -9.13
N LEU A 63 -8.46 -0.52 -8.26
CA LEU A 63 -7.93 -0.40 -6.91
C LEU A 63 -8.18 -1.69 -6.11
N ASN A 64 -9.38 -2.26 -6.17
CA ASN A 64 -9.69 -3.49 -5.45
C ASN A 64 -8.77 -4.66 -5.85
N ILE A 65 -8.50 -4.83 -7.15
CA ILE A 65 -7.57 -5.87 -7.63
C ILE A 65 -6.18 -5.66 -7.06
N TYR A 66 -5.67 -4.42 -7.11
CA TYR A 66 -4.36 -4.07 -6.55
C TYR A 66 -4.30 -4.30 -5.02
N TYR A 67 -5.32 -3.87 -4.28
CA TYR A 67 -5.36 -3.98 -2.83
C TYR A 67 -5.50 -5.42 -2.34
N ILE A 68 -6.24 -6.29 -3.03
CA ILE A 68 -6.33 -7.72 -2.67
C ILE A 68 -4.94 -8.38 -2.74
N VAL A 69 -4.09 -8.00 -3.69
CA VAL A 69 -2.71 -8.52 -3.79
C VAL A 69 -1.87 -8.07 -2.59
N ILE A 70 -1.95 -6.80 -2.21
CA ILE A 70 -1.23 -6.29 -1.01
C ILE A 70 -1.73 -6.98 0.26
N LEU A 71 -3.03 -7.14 0.41
CA LEU A 71 -3.63 -7.83 1.56
C LEU A 71 -3.18 -9.29 1.62
N SER A 72 -3.07 -9.96 0.48
CA SER A 72 -2.52 -11.31 0.39
C SER A 72 -1.09 -11.37 0.92
N TRP A 73 -0.22 -10.43 0.54
CA TRP A 73 1.13 -10.33 1.10
C TRP A 73 1.11 -10.05 2.59
N ALA A 74 0.29 -9.11 3.07
CA ALA A 74 0.19 -8.80 4.50
C ALA A 74 -0.27 -10.01 5.32
N LEU A 75 -1.27 -10.76 4.85
CA LEU A 75 -1.75 -12.00 5.48
C LEU A 75 -0.67 -13.09 5.46
N PHE A 76 0.06 -13.23 4.36
CA PHE A 76 1.18 -14.15 4.27
C PHE A 76 2.25 -13.83 5.33
N TYR A 77 2.64 -12.57 5.48
CA TYR A 77 3.56 -12.14 6.54
C TYR A 77 2.99 -12.36 7.94
N LEU A 78 1.69 -12.08 8.14
CA LEU A 78 1.01 -12.28 9.41
C LEU A 78 1.08 -13.75 9.85
N PHE A 79 0.75 -14.69 8.97
CA PHE A 79 0.82 -16.12 9.30
C PHE A 79 2.25 -16.59 9.59
N ASN A 80 3.23 -16.07 8.84
CA ASN A 80 4.64 -16.39 9.08
C ASN A 80 5.17 -15.81 10.40
N SER A 81 4.58 -14.71 10.90
CA SER A 81 4.95 -14.06 12.16
C SER A 81 4.62 -14.92 13.40
N PHE A 82 3.71 -15.90 13.29
CA PHE A 82 3.43 -16.84 14.39
C PHE A 82 4.50 -17.93 14.55
N SER A 83 5.51 -17.97 13.70
CA SER A 83 6.63 -18.91 13.81
C SER A 83 7.58 -18.50 14.95
N ALA A 84 8.14 -19.48 15.68
CA ALA A 84 9.05 -19.21 16.80
C ALA A 84 10.33 -18.46 16.38
N VAL A 85 10.79 -18.68 15.15
CA VAL A 85 11.85 -17.91 14.50
C VAL A 85 11.26 -17.28 13.25
N LEU A 86 11.39 -15.96 13.12
CA LEU A 86 10.85 -15.24 11.97
C LEU A 86 11.63 -15.62 10.71
N PRO A 87 10.96 -15.97 9.60
CA PRO A 87 11.65 -16.50 8.42
C PRO A 87 12.53 -15.46 7.69
N TRP A 88 12.32 -14.17 7.94
CA TRP A 88 13.17 -13.07 7.43
C TRP A 88 14.19 -12.57 8.45
N SER A 89 14.35 -13.25 9.59
CA SER A 89 15.32 -12.87 10.62
C SER A 89 16.73 -13.31 10.28
N ASN A 90 16.89 -14.48 9.63
CA ASN A 90 18.18 -15.14 9.48
C ASN A 90 18.46 -15.54 8.04
N CYS A 91 19.73 -15.71 7.69
CA CYS A 91 20.14 -16.17 6.36
C CYS A 91 20.11 -17.70 6.17
N ASN A 92 19.73 -18.49 7.18
CA ASN A 92 19.72 -19.96 7.13
C ASN A 92 18.41 -20.55 6.58
N ASN A 93 18.01 -20.17 5.36
CA ASN A 93 16.80 -20.69 4.71
C ASN A 93 17.09 -21.16 3.29
N TYR A 94 16.31 -22.12 2.78
CA TYR A 94 16.53 -22.72 1.45
C TYR A 94 16.34 -21.76 0.28
N TRP A 95 15.69 -20.62 0.50
CA TRP A 95 15.47 -19.59 -0.52
C TRP A 95 16.55 -18.51 -0.53
N ASN A 96 17.49 -18.52 0.42
CA ASN A 96 18.52 -17.50 0.52
C ASN A 96 19.71 -17.78 -0.41
N SER A 97 20.36 -16.71 -0.86
CA SER A 97 21.57 -16.76 -1.68
C SER A 97 22.84 -16.72 -0.83
N GLU A 98 23.98 -16.97 -1.47
CA GLU A 98 25.31 -16.85 -0.85
C GLU A 98 25.66 -15.40 -0.45
N TYR A 99 24.92 -14.43 -1.00
CA TYR A 99 25.08 -13.00 -0.72
C TYR A 99 24.28 -12.49 0.49
N CYS A 100 23.47 -13.35 1.13
CA CYS A 100 22.68 -13.00 2.30
C CYS A 100 23.57 -12.76 3.52
N VAL A 101 23.45 -11.58 4.15
CA VAL A 101 24.21 -11.24 5.37
C VAL A 101 23.27 -11.02 6.54
N ASP A 102 23.54 -11.72 7.63
CA ASP A 102 22.79 -11.63 8.88
C ASP A 102 23.25 -10.42 9.71
N ILE A 103 22.31 -9.64 10.25
CA ILE A 103 22.59 -8.38 10.96
C ILE A 103 23.40 -8.62 12.25
N LEU A 104 23.29 -9.83 12.82
CA LEU A 104 23.97 -10.21 14.06
C LEU A 104 25.40 -10.73 13.85
N ASN A 105 25.79 -11.08 12.62
CA ASN A 105 27.14 -11.62 12.28
C ASN A 105 28.05 -10.57 11.60
N VAL A 106 27.78 -9.28 11.81
CA VAL A 106 28.48 -8.15 11.17
C VAL A 106 29.95 -8.00 11.62
N SER A 107 30.45 -8.86 12.52
CA SER A 107 31.84 -8.81 12.99
C SER A 107 32.89 -9.22 11.95
N ASP A 108 32.53 -9.81 10.80
CA ASP A 108 33.55 -10.37 9.88
C ASP A 108 33.30 -10.21 8.37
N SER A 109 32.34 -9.38 7.94
CA SER A 109 32.14 -9.12 6.50
C SER A 109 32.76 -7.79 6.10
N GLY A 110 33.93 -7.83 5.47
CA GLY A 110 34.47 -6.71 4.71
C GLY A 110 33.41 -6.12 3.75
N ASN A 111 33.57 -4.84 3.41
CA ASN A 111 32.71 -4.03 2.53
C ASN A 111 32.33 -4.76 1.21
N ASN A 112 31.37 -5.68 1.28
CA ASN A 112 30.85 -6.38 0.13
C ASN A 112 29.66 -5.57 -0.35
N THR A 113 29.87 -4.80 -1.42
CA THR A 113 28.84 -3.95 -2.04
C THR A 113 27.64 -4.73 -2.57
N ASN A 114 27.76 -6.06 -2.65
CA ASN A 114 26.75 -6.96 -3.20
C ASN A 114 25.98 -7.73 -2.13
N ALA A 115 26.15 -7.39 -0.84
CA ALA A 115 25.45 -8.03 0.26
C ALA A 115 23.95 -7.67 0.28
N THR A 116 23.10 -8.68 0.49
CA THR A 116 21.64 -8.54 0.61
C THR A 116 21.19 -8.88 2.02
N SER A 117 20.14 -8.21 2.51
CA SER A 117 19.57 -8.52 3.83
C SER A 117 18.58 -9.69 3.74
N PRO A 118 18.42 -10.50 4.80
CA PRO A 118 17.45 -11.61 4.82
C PRO A 118 16.01 -11.15 4.60
N VAL A 119 15.69 -9.89 4.91
CA VAL A 119 14.37 -9.28 4.66
C VAL A 119 14.14 -9.06 3.17
N ILE A 120 15.14 -8.55 2.45
CA ILE A 120 15.06 -8.33 1.00
C ILE A 120 14.96 -9.68 0.29
N GLU A 121 15.77 -10.67 0.66
CA GLU A 121 15.71 -11.99 0.04
C GLU A 121 14.41 -12.72 0.31
N PHE A 122 13.86 -12.61 1.52
CA PHE A 122 12.54 -13.15 1.81
C PHE A 122 11.46 -12.48 0.95
N TRP A 123 11.51 -11.16 0.77
CA TRP A 123 10.57 -10.47 -0.10
C TRP A 123 10.71 -10.89 -1.58
N GLU A 124 11.92 -10.86 -2.13
CA GLU A 124 12.14 -11.08 -3.57
C GLU A 124 12.02 -12.55 -3.98
N ARG A 125 12.65 -13.46 -3.22
CA ARG A 125 12.75 -14.89 -3.59
C ARG A 125 11.63 -15.74 -3.01
N ARG A 126 11.11 -15.38 -1.83
CA ARG A 126 10.08 -16.19 -1.13
C ARG A 126 8.67 -15.64 -1.33
N THR A 127 8.45 -14.33 -1.15
CA THR A 127 7.13 -13.71 -1.32
C THR A 127 6.79 -13.46 -2.77
N LEU A 128 7.63 -12.70 -3.49
CA LEU A 128 7.36 -12.28 -4.86
C LEU A 128 7.80 -13.31 -5.91
N LYS A 129 8.83 -14.11 -5.62
CA LYS A 129 9.45 -15.07 -6.54
C LYS A 129 9.87 -14.44 -7.88
N ILE A 130 10.54 -13.30 -7.80
CA ILE A 130 10.97 -12.52 -8.98
C ILE A 130 12.42 -12.80 -9.40
N THR A 131 13.13 -13.65 -8.67
CA THR A 131 14.54 -14.04 -8.91
C THR A 131 14.71 -15.51 -8.58
#